data_AF-X0ZLD0-F1
#
_entry.id   AF-X0ZLD0-F1
#
_cell.length_a   1.000
_cell.length_b   1.000
_cell.length_c   1.000
_cell.angle_alpha   90.00
_cell.angle_beta   90.00
_cell.angle_gamma   90.00
#
_symmetry.space_group_name_H-M   'P 1'
#
loop_
_entity.id
_entity.type
_entity.pdbx_description
1 polymer ?
#
loop_
_entity_poly.entity_id
_entity_poly.type
_entity_poly.pdbx_seq_one_letter_code
_entity_poly.pdbx_strand_id
1 'polypeptide(L)'
;PIISTKGDILSEMVEKEELGLTVDAGDVDGLVKAIEELCDNHQLIKKCKQNLERITPTFYWEEVVKPLIDYCNDPIKTAYRKEAEEKKVREKKLELEGTLLQEKPLQGRGLFYYLKKFLYHLRYSGLRKAIQFTKNIFTGR
;
A
#
# COMPACT_ATOMS: atom_id res chain seq x y z
N PRO A 1 -23.21 19.22 -7.40
CA PRO A 1 -22.09 20.13 -7.09
C PRO A 1 -21.92 20.24 -5.58
N ILE A 2 -20.69 20.42 -5.12
CA ILE A 2 -20.33 20.50 -3.69
C ILE A 2 -19.78 21.89 -3.41
N ILE A 3 -20.15 22.51 -2.29
CA ILE A 3 -19.37 23.60 -1.71
C ILE A 3 -18.77 23.07 -0.41
N SER A 4 -17.46 23.17 -0.25
CA SER A 4 -16.77 22.74 0.96
C SER A 4 -15.72 23.75 1.41
N THR A 5 -15.35 23.70 2.68
CA THR A 5 -14.20 24.45 3.19
C THR A 5 -12.89 23.86 2.66
N LYS A 6 -11.87 24.69 2.44
CA LYS A 6 -10.52 24.23 2.10
C LYS A 6 -9.82 23.58 3.30
N GLY A 7 -8.82 22.74 3.01
CA GLY A 7 -7.84 22.27 3.98
C GLY A 7 -7.93 20.78 4.33
N ASP A 8 -8.76 20.02 3.64
CA ASP A 8 -8.82 18.56 3.76
C ASP A 8 -8.70 17.87 2.39
N ILE A 9 -8.54 16.55 2.43
CA ILE A 9 -8.38 15.71 1.23
C ILE A 9 -9.64 15.79 0.32
N LEU A 10 -10.82 16.03 0.91
CA LEU A 10 -12.07 16.15 0.14
C LEU A 10 -12.09 17.46 -0.64
N SER A 11 -11.64 18.57 -0.05
CA SER A 11 -11.53 19.86 -0.72
C SER A 11 -10.53 19.85 -1.87
N GLU A 12 -9.37 19.20 -1.69
CA GLU A 12 -8.40 18.98 -2.77
C GLU A 12 -9.02 18.19 -3.93
N MET A 13 -9.85 17.19 -3.62
CA MET A 13 -10.55 16.41 -4.63
C MET A 13 -11.64 17.19 -5.34
N VAL A 14 -12.40 18.03 -4.61
CA VAL A 14 -13.42 18.91 -5.20
C VAL A 14 -12.78 19.85 -6.21
N GLU A 15 -11.62 20.42 -5.91
CA GLU A 15 -10.87 21.30 -6.81
C GLU A 15 -10.29 20.53 -8.00
N LYS A 16 -9.54 19.45 -7.73
CA LYS A 16 -8.82 18.69 -8.76
C LYS A 16 -9.75 18.03 -9.77
N GLU A 17 -10.85 17.47 -9.30
CA GLU A 17 -11.82 16.77 -10.14
C GLU A 17 -13.00 17.67 -10.56
N GLU A 18 -12.94 18.96 -10.23
CA GLU A 18 -13.90 19.99 -10.60
C GLU A 18 -15.35 19.61 -10.23
N LEU A 19 -15.53 19.18 -8.98
CA LEU A 19 -16.82 18.69 -8.45
C LEU A 19 -17.70 19.82 -7.88
N GLY A 20 -17.14 21.02 -7.79
CA GLY A 20 -17.79 22.19 -7.23
C GLY A 20 -16.77 23.28 -6.88
N LEU A 21 -17.02 23.98 -5.77
CA LEU A 21 -16.23 25.13 -5.34
C LEU A 21 -15.76 24.94 -3.90
N THR A 22 -14.61 25.53 -3.56
CA THR A 22 -14.08 25.54 -2.20
C THR A 22 -13.97 26.96 -1.67
N VAL A 23 -14.18 27.12 -0.36
CA VAL A 23 -14.15 28.42 0.33
C VAL A 23 -13.25 28.35 1.56
N ASP A 24 -12.69 29.48 1.98
CA ASP A 24 -11.88 29.51 3.20
C ASP A 24 -12.77 29.36 4.45
N ALA A 25 -12.23 28.75 5.50
CA ALA A 25 -12.98 28.56 6.74
C ALA A 25 -13.35 29.91 7.37
N GLY A 26 -14.65 30.13 7.61
CA GLY A 26 -15.17 31.38 8.17
C GLY A 26 -15.38 32.51 7.14
N ASP A 27 -15.09 32.27 5.86
CA ASP A 27 -15.33 33.24 4.79
C ASP A 27 -16.80 33.24 4.34
N VAL A 28 -17.61 34.08 4.99
CA VAL A 28 -19.03 34.22 4.69
C VAL A 28 -19.25 34.79 3.28
N ASP A 29 -18.48 35.81 2.89
CA ASP A 29 -18.62 36.45 1.59
C ASP A 29 -18.23 35.51 0.45
N GLY A 30 -17.17 34.70 0.65
CA GLY A 30 -16.78 33.64 -0.28
C GLY A 30 -17.86 32.58 -0.45
N LEU A 31 -18.51 32.17 0.65
CA LEU A 31 -19.62 31.23 0.60
C LEU A 31 -20.83 31.78 -0.17
N VAL A 32 -21.21 33.04 0.06
CA VAL A 32 -22.31 33.70 -0.67
C VAL A 32 -22.01 33.70 -2.16
N LYS A 33 -20.81 34.15 -2.57
CA LYS A 33 -20.40 34.16 -3.98
C LYS A 33 -20.40 32.77 -4.61
N ALA A 34 -19.96 31.75 -3.87
CA ALA A 34 -19.96 30.38 -4.36
C ALA A 34 -21.38 29.84 -4.60
N ILE A 35 -22.34 30.20 -3.74
CA ILE A 35 -23.75 29.85 -3.91
C ILE A 35 -24.33 30.57 -5.13
N GLU A 36 -24.11 31.88 -5.25
CA GLU A 36 -24.57 32.69 -6.38
C GLU A 36 -24.03 32.14 -7.72
N GLU A 37 -22.72 31.88 -7.79
CA GLU A 37 -22.07 31.31 -8.97
C GLU A 37 -22.71 29.97 -9.36
N LEU A 38 -22.98 29.08 -8.40
CA LEU A 38 -23.64 27.81 -8.68
C LEU A 38 -25.11 27.97 -9.04
N CYS A 39 -25.81 29.01 -8.58
CA CYS A 39 -27.20 29.27 -8.97
C CYS A 39 -27.30 29.79 -10.40
N ASP A 40 -26.40 30.68 -10.80
CA ASP A 40 -26.49 31.40 -12.08
C ASP A 40 -25.75 30.68 -13.21
N ASN A 41 -24.68 29.94 -12.90
CA ASN A 41 -23.85 29.27 -13.90
C ASN A 41 -24.30 27.82 -14.17
N HIS A 42 -25.27 27.66 -15.06
CA HIS A 42 -25.77 26.35 -15.47
C HIS A 42 -24.69 25.46 -16.14
N GLN A 43 -23.69 26.04 -16.80
CA GLN A 43 -22.60 25.29 -17.41
C GLN A 43 -21.71 24.65 -16.34
N LEU A 44 -21.39 25.41 -15.28
CA LEU A 44 -20.64 24.92 -14.13
C LEU A 44 -21.39 23.77 -13.45
N ILE A 45 -22.69 23.92 -13.16
CA ILE A 45 -23.50 22.84 -12.57
C ILE A 45 -23.43 21.58 -13.43
N LYS A 46 -23.63 21.72 -14.75
CA LYS A 46 -23.61 20.58 -15.67
C LYS A 46 -22.27 19.86 -15.64
N LYS A 47 -21.17 20.61 -15.68
CA LYS A 47 -19.81 20.07 -15.61
C LYS A 47 -19.58 19.33 -14.29
N CYS A 48 -19.92 19.94 -13.16
CA CYS A 48 -19.79 19.30 -11.85
C CYS A 48 -20.62 18.01 -11.76
N LYS A 49 -21.85 17.98 -12.30
CA LYS A 49 -22.68 16.76 -12.34
C LYS A 49 -22.04 15.65 -13.16
N GLN A 50 -21.54 15.96 -14.36
CA GLN A 50 -20.84 14.99 -15.20
C GLN A 50 -19.59 14.42 -14.52
N ASN A 51 -18.82 15.27 -13.85
CA ASN A 51 -17.64 14.84 -13.12
C ASN A 51 -17.98 13.99 -11.88
N LEU A 52 -19.04 14.36 -11.16
CA LEU A 52 -19.56 13.56 -10.05
C LEU A 52 -20.02 12.18 -10.53
N GLU A 53 -20.78 12.10 -11.63
CA GLU A 53 -21.22 10.83 -12.22
C GLU A 53 -20.04 9.93 -12.59
N ARG A 54 -18.95 10.52 -13.10
CA ARG A 54 -17.72 9.79 -13.44
C ARG A 54 -17.01 9.21 -12.20
N ILE A 55 -16.98 9.94 -11.09
CA ILE A 55 -16.18 9.58 -9.90
C ILE A 55 -16.96 8.75 -8.88
N THR A 56 -18.27 8.97 -8.77
CA THR A 56 -19.13 8.30 -7.79
C THR A 56 -18.92 6.77 -7.72
N PRO A 57 -18.73 6.03 -8.84
CA PRO A 57 -18.45 4.60 -8.78
C PRO A 57 -17.23 4.19 -7.97
N THR A 58 -16.17 5.02 -7.90
CA THR A 58 -14.96 4.69 -7.12
C THR A 58 -15.19 4.76 -5.61
N PHE A 59 -16.28 5.39 -5.19
CA PHE A 59 -16.70 5.54 -3.79
C PHE A 59 -17.80 4.55 -3.39
N TYR A 60 -18.18 3.63 -4.28
CA TYR A 60 -19.11 2.57 -3.94
C TYR A 60 -18.52 1.63 -2.91
N TRP A 61 -19.38 1.09 -2.04
CA TRP A 61 -18.96 0.20 -0.96
C TRP A 61 -18.15 -0.98 -1.51
N GLU A 62 -18.58 -1.56 -2.63
CA GLU A 62 -17.93 -2.66 -3.34
C GLU A 62 -16.50 -2.34 -3.79
N GLU A 63 -16.20 -1.07 -4.08
CA GLU A 63 -14.87 -0.62 -4.49
C GLU A 63 -14.01 -0.25 -3.28
N VAL A 64 -14.52 0.58 -2.35
CA VAL A 64 -13.74 1.11 -1.23
C VAL A 64 -13.37 0.04 -0.19
N VAL A 65 -14.13 -1.05 -0.09
CA VAL A 65 -13.83 -2.14 0.85
C VAL A 65 -12.87 -3.19 0.30
N LYS A 66 -12.51 -3.16 -0.99
CA LYS A 66 -11.58 -4.13 -1.60
C LYS A 66 -10.27 -4.27 -0.81
N PRO A 67 -9.58 -3.19 -0.41
CA PRO A 67 -8.34 -3.32 0.36
C PRO A 67 -8.55 -4.02 1.72
N LEU A 68 -9.72 -3.84 2.33
CA LEU A 68 -10.07 -4.51 3.58
C LEU A 68 -10.37 -6.00 3.36
N ILE A 69 -11.07 -6.34 2.27
CA ILE A 69 -11.31 -7.73 1.87
C ILE A 69 -9.98 -8.43 1.57
N ASP A 70 -9.09 -7.78 0.80
CA ASP A 70 -7.76 -8.31 0.49
C ASP A 70 -6.95 -8.55 1.76
N TYR A 71 -6.99 -7.61 2.71
CA TYR A 71 -6.38 -7.78 4.02
C TYR A 71 -6.99 -8.95 4.83
N CYS A 72 -8.31 -9.10 4.83
CA CYS A 72 -8.97 -10.21 5.52
C CYS A 72 -8.64 -11.58 4.90
N ASN A 73 -8.44 -11.63 3.58
CA ASN A 73 -8.06 -12.84 2.85
C ASN A 73 -6.59 -13.24 3.06
N ASP A 74 -5.68 -12.27 3.14
CA ASP A 74 -4.25 -12.49 3.42
C ASP A 74 -3.71 -11.52 4.48
N PRO A 75 -4.06 -11.73 5.76
CA PRO A 75 -3.66 -10.81 6.82
C PRO A 75 -2.15 -10.88 7.04
N ILE A 76 -1.50 -9.72 7.04
CA ILE A 76 -0.09 -9.62 7.43
C ILE A 76 0.03 -10.02 8.90
N LYS A 77 0.52 -11.23 9.17
CA LYS A 77 0.82 -11.68 10.53
C LYS A 77 1.84 -10.73 11.13
N THR A 78 1.44 -10.01 12.18
CA THR A 78 2.30 -9.08 12.93
C THR A 78 3.59 -9.71 13.42
N ALA A 79 3.57 -11.02 13.72
CA ALA A 79 4.78 -11.79 14.02
C ALA A 79 5.77 -11.83 12.85
N TYR A 80 5.28 -11.98 11.62
CA TYR A 80 6.12 -12.00 10.41
C TYR A 80 6.68 -10.62 10.06
N ARG A 81 5.94 -9.54 10.37
CA ARG A 81 6.43 -8.17 10.22
C ARG A 81 7.60 -7.89 11.18
N LYS A 82 7.46 -8.27 12.47
CA LYS A 82 8.55 -8.18 13.45
C LYS A 82 9.73 -9.05 13.04
N GLU A 83 9.50 -10.31 12.68
CA GLU A 83 10.57 -11.20 12.21
C GLU A 83 11.26 -10.68 10.94
N ALA A 84 10.52 -10.09 9.99
CA ALA A 84 11.09 -9.53 8.76
C ALA A 84 11.86 -8.22 9.01
N GLU A 85 11.37 -7.35 9.90
CA GLU A 85 12.05 -6.13 10.34
C GLU A 85 13.31 -6.46 11.14
N GLU A 86 13.21 -7.38 12.10
CA GLU A 86 14.34 -7.92 12.87
C GLU A 86 15.36 -8.57 11.94
N LYS A 87 14.92 -9.32 10.93
CA LYS A 87 15.79 -9.96 9.94
C LYS A 87 16.48 -8.93 9.05
N LYS A 88 15.80 -7.89 8.57
CA LYS A 88 16.41 -6.77 7.83
C LYS A 88 17.44 -6.01 8.67
N VAL A 89 17.14 -5.77 9.95
CA VAL A 89 18.09 -5.15 10.89
C VAL A 89 19.29 -6.06 11.13
N ARG A 90 19.06 -7.38 11.26
CA ARG A 90 20.14 -8.38 11.40
C ARG A 90 21.02 -8.46 10.16
N GLU A 91 20.43 -8.48 8.97
CA GLU A 91 21.12 -8.52 7.68
C GLU A 91 21.96 -7.25 7.48
N LYS A 92 21.39 -6.07 7.76
CA LYS A 92 22.11 -4.79 7.69
C LYS A 92 23.24 -4.70 8.72
N LYS A 93 23.05 -5.23 9.92
CA LYS A 93 24.10 -5.33 10.94
C LYS A 93 25.20 -6.32 10.53
N LEU A 94 24.84 -7.45 9.93
CA LEU A 94 25.78 -8.44 9.39
C LEU A 94 26.58 -7.89 8.21
N GLU A 95 25.99 -7.06 7.36
CA GLU A 95 26.68 -6.36 6.27
C GLU A 95 27.68 -5.33 6.81
N LEU A 96 27.29 -4.58 7.85
CA LEU A 96 28.15 -3.60 8.52
C LEU A 96 29.33 -4.27 9.25
N GLU A 97 29.06 -5.35 9.98
CA GLU A 97 30.07 -6.16 10.69
C GLU A 97 30.92 -7.01 9.71
N GLY A 98 30.34 -7.47 8.60
CA GLY A 98 31.02 -8.18 7.52
C GLY A 98 31.95 -7.30 6.70
N THR A 99 31.71 -5.99 6.65
CA THR A 99 32.67 -5.01 6.11
C THR A 99 33.89 -4.84 7.05
N LEU A 100 33.74 -5.16 8.34
CA LEU A 100 34.79 -5.07 9.36
C LEU A 100 35.53 -6.39 9.63
N LEU A 101 35.03 -7.52 9.14
CA LEU A 101 35.62 -8.83 9.40
C LEU A 101 35.99 -9.52 8.09
N GLN A 102 37.26 -9.38 7.72
CA GLN A 102 37.94 -10.32 6.82
C GLN A 102 37.66 -11.77 7.26
N GLU A 103 37.41 -12.60 6.25
CA GLU A 103 36.82 -13.93 6.30
C GLU A 103 37.49 -14.93 7.27
N LYS A 104 36.66 -15.76 7.93
CA LYS A 104 37.07 -17.05 8.50
C LYS A 104 36.14 -18.17 8.00
N PRO A 105 36.67 -19.38 7.74
CA PRO A 105 35.99 -20.39 6.92
C PRO A 105 34.81 -21.07 7.63
N LEU A 106 33.78 -21.42 6.85
CA LEU A 106 32.53 -22.06 7.29
C LEU A 106 32.76 -23.47 7.86
N GLN A 107 32.41 -23.68 9.13
CA GLN A 107 32.14 -25.01 9.68
C GLN A 107 30.73 -25.48 9.28
N GLY A 108 30.68 -26.57 8.50
CA GLY A 108 29.50 -27.05 7.80
C GLY A 108 28.36 -27.52 8.70
N ARG A 109 27.16 -26.98 8.49
CA ARG A 109 25.91 -27.49 9.08
C ARG A 109 25.39 -28.67 8.26
N GLY A 110 25.09 -29.77 8.95
CA GLY A 110 24.77 -31.07 8.34
C GLY A 110 23.49 -31.12 7.51
N LEU A 111 23.40 -32.13 6.63
CA LEU A 111 22.35 -32.36 5.63
C LEU A 111 20.91 -32.31 6.20
N PHE A 112 20.73 -32.73 7.46
CA PHE A 112 19.46 -32.68 8.18
C PHE A 112 18.87 -31.27 8.29
N TYR A 113 19.72 -30.24 8.41
CA TYR A 113 19.29 -28.85 8.45
C TYR A 113 18.61 -28.45 7.13
N TYR A 114 19.20 -28.86 6.01
CA TYR A 114 18.67 -28.55 4.68
C TYR A 114 17.41 -29.35 4.36
N LEU A 115 17.33 -30.61 4.77
CA LEU A 115 16.10 -31.41 4.65
C LEU A 115 14.94 -30.84 5.44
N LYS A 116 15.18 -30.46 6.70
CA LYS A 116 14.14 -29.85 7.55
C LYS A 116 13.63 -28.55 6.94
N LYS A 117 14.54 -27.74 6.37
CA LYS A 117 14.20 -26.48 5.71
C LYS A 117 13.44 -26.69 4.39
N PHE A 118 13.81 -27.72 3.62
CA PHE A 118 13.09 -28.11 2.40
C PHE A 118 11.65 -28.56 2.70
N LEU A 119 11.46 -29.44 3.69
CA LEU A 119 10.14 -29.91 4.11
C LEU A 119 9.25 -28.78 4.65
N TYR A 120 9.86 -27.82 5.35
CA TYR A 120 9.17 -26.62 5.79
C TYR A 120 8.63 -25.81 4.60
N HIS A 121 9.45 -25.53 3.59
CA HIS A 121 9.01 -24.78 2.40
C HIS A 121 8.05 -25.55 1.51
N LEU A 122 8.17 -26.88 1.45
CA LEU A 122 7.25 -27.74 0.73
C LEU A 122 5.81 -27.61 1.28
N ARG A 123 5.68 -27.54 2.61
CA ARG A 123 4.37 -27.48 3.28
C ARG A 123 3.75 -26.07 3.30
N TYR A 124 4.56 -25.01 3.34
CA TYR A 124 4.06 -23.64 3.51
C TYR A 124 4.19 -22.73 2.28
N SER A 125 5.00 -23.08 1.28
CA SER A 125 5.35 -22.17 0.16
C SER A 125 5.22 -22.80 -1.23
N GLY A 126 4.80 -24.07 -1.31
CA GLY A 126 4.58 -24.81 -2.55
C GLY A 126 5.85 -25.39 -3.19
N LEU A 127 5.66 -26.48 -3.95
CA LEU A 127 6.73 -27.30 -4.57
C LEU A 127 7.73 -26.49 -5.41
N ARG A 128 7.30 -25.46 -6.15
CA ARG A 128 8.17 -24.68 -7.03
C ARG A 128 9.29 -23.95 -6.29
N LYS A 129 9.00 -23.32 -5.13
CA LYS A 129 10.01 -22.61 -4.32
C LYS A 129 10.97 -23.59 -3.63
N ALA A 130 10.46 -24.74 -3.17
CA ALA A 130 11.29 -25.75 -2.51
C ALA A 130 12.38 -26.33 -3.45
N ILE A 131 12.03 -26.58 -4.71
CA ILE A 131 12.96 -27.09 -5.74
C ILE A 131 14.04 -26.05 -6.10
N GLN A 132 13.70 -24.75 -6.10
CA GLN A 132 14.67 -23.69 -6.39
C GLN A 132 15.78 -23.61 -5.33
N PHE A 133 15.47 -23.87 -4.06
CA PHE A 133 16.46 -23.90 -2.98
C PHE A 133 17.39 -25.11 -3.03
N THR A 134 16.91 -26.28 -3.46
CA THR A 134 17.77 -27.47 -3.57
C THR A 134 18.69 -27.41 -4.79
N LYS A 135 18.28 -26.71 -5.86
CA LYS A 135 19.11 -26.55 -7.07
C LYS A 135 20.44 -25.86 -6.76
N ASN A 136 20.44 -24.81 -5.92
CA ASN A 136 21.66 -24.10 -5.49
C ASN A 136 22.58 -24.93 -4.59
N ILE A 137 22.06 -25.96 -3.90
CA ILE A 137 22.84 -26.83 -3.02
C ILE A 137 23.61 -27.88 -3.84
N PHE A 138 23.01 -28.37 -4.92
CA PHE A 138 23.64 -29.37 -5.80
C PHE A 138 24.57 -28.78 -6.87
N THR A 139 24.42 -27.50 -7.22
CA THR A 139 25.32 -26.81 -8.16
C THR A 139 26.57 -26.18 -7.51
N GLY A 140 26.70 -26.29 -6.18
CA GLY A 140 27.85 -25.81 -5.41
C GLY A 140 28.87 -26.90 -5.03
N ARG A 141 29.07 -27.91 -5.89
CA ARG A 141 30.21 -28.84 -5.83
C ARG A 141 31.00 -28.74 -7.12
#